data_AF-A0A1H4P6T8-F1
#
_entry.id   AF-A0A1H4P6T8-F1
#
_cell.length_a   1.000
_cell.length_b   1.000
_cell.length_c   1.000
_cell.angle_alpha   90.00
_cell.angle_beta   90.00
_cell.angle_gamma   90.00
#
_symmetry.space_group_name_H-M   'P 1'
#
loop_
_entity.id
_entity.type
_entity.pdbx_description
1 polymer ?
#
loop_
_entity_poly.entity_id
_entity_poly.type
_entity_poly.pdbx_seq_one_letter_code
_entity_poly.pdbx_strand_id
1 'polypeptide(L)'
;MSEARNELQTVIATLGELHAVLERLRGEFVHGIKTPADYERATDLLDELTDGRELSKVEEKILIELEDEILAYQRHAEQFRESNAAFEATCTPVQLIKDLMETLGLTGSDLPEIGDKTAVSKVLSGDRPISHKMAYALAERFSMEPRAFVSAASGKAAPLETVRTKAKKTPAHHRVRNISRNLRPEQSADTGESKRVASKSRMHLGKAPTK
;
A
#
# COMPACT_ATOMS: atom_id res chain seq x y z
N MET A 1 -25.78 -30.32 -55.13
CA MET A 1 -24.89 -31.11 -54.24
C MET A 1 -23.47 -30.55 -54.18
N SER A 2 -22.80 -30.28 -55.31
CA SER A 2 -21.45 -29.70 -55.29
C SER A 2 -21.42 -28.26 -54.76
N GLU A 3 -22.29 -27.37 -55.25
CA GLU A 3 -22.27 -25.95 -54.86
C GLU A 3 -22.51 -25.74 -53.36
N ALA A 4 -23.59 -26.28 -52.79
CA ALA A 4 -23.87 -26.17 -51.36
C ALA A 4 -22.75 -26.71 -50.43
N ARG A 5 -21.94 -27.68 -50.91
CA ARG A 5 -20.73 -28.12 -50.20
C ARG A 5 -19.64 -27.05 -50.27
N ASN A 6 -19.40 -26.48 -51.46
CA ASN A 6 -18.41 -25.43 -51.66
C ASN A 6 -18.77 -24.16 -50.88
N GLU A 7 -20.04 -23.77 -50.85
CA GLU A 7 -20.58 -22.65 -50.05
C GLU A 7 -20.32 -22.86 -48.56
N LEU A 8 -20.71 -24.02 -48.00
CA LEU A 8 -20.43 -24.38 -46.62
C LEU A 8 -18.92 -24.35 -46.31
N GLN A 9 -18.10 -24.84 -47.23
CA GLN A 9 -16.65 -24.89 -47.08
C GLN A 9 -16.00 -23.50 -47.18
N THR A 10 -16.58 -22.57 -47.94
CA THR A 10 -16.24 -21.13 -47.93
C THR A 10 -16.63 -20.47 -46.60
N VAL A 11 -17.82 -20.73 -46.06
CA VAL A 11 -18.27 -20.18 -44.76
C VAL A 11 -17.38 -20.65 -43.62
N ILE A 12 -16.94 -21.91 -43.63
CA ILE A 12 -15.99 -22.43 -42.63
C ILE A 12 -14.62 -21.73 -42.75
N ALA A 13 -14.15 -21.46 -43.98
CA ALA A 13 -12.89 -20.75 -44.20
C ALA A 13 -12.95 -19.29 -43.68
N THR A 14 -13.97 -18.52 -44.07
CA THR A 14 -14.10 -17.11 -43.66
C THR A 14 -14.36 -16.95 -42.17
N LEU A 15 -15.06 -17.90 -41.53
CA LEU A 15 -15.20 -17.94 -40.07
C LEU A 15 -13.85 -18.21 -39.37
N GLY A 16 -13.01 -19.09 -39.94
CA GLY A 16 -11.66 -19.34 -39.46
C GLY A 16 -10.74 -18.12 -39.59
N GLU A 17 -10.81 -17.41 -40.72
CA GLU A 17 -10.10 -16.15 -40.95
C GLU A 17 -10.53 -15.06 -39.95
N LEU A 18 -11.85 -14.90 -39.73
CA LEU A 18 -12.39 -13.96 -38.75
C LEU A 18 -11.92 -14.30 -37.33
N HIS A 19 -11.95 -15.57 -36.93
CA HIS A 19 -11.45 -16.00 -35.63
C HIS A 19 -9.95 -15.70 -35.47
N ALA A 20 -9.12 -15.97 -36.48
CA ALA A 20 -7.69 -15.67 -36.45
C ALA A 20 -7.40 -14.15 -36.32
N VAL A 21 -8.23 -13.30 -36.93
CA VAL A 21 -8.16 -11.84 -36.76
C VAL A 21 -8.56 -11.43 -35.34
N LEU A 22 -9.62 -12.01 -34.77
CA LEU A 22 -10.06 -11.75 -33.39
C LEU A 22 -9.02 -12.19 -32.35
N GLU A 23 -8.40 -13.36 -32.50
CA GLU A 23 -7.30 -13.81 -31.63
C GLU A 23 -6.10 -12.86 -31.72
N ARG A 24 -5.74 -12.38 -32.92
CA ARG A 24 -4.65 -11.41 -33.10
C ARG A 24 -4.97 -10.08 -32.40
N LEU A 25 -6.20 -9.59 -32.52
CA LEU A 25 -6.63 -8.36 -31.84
C LEU A 25 -6.67 -8.54 -30.31
N ARG A 26 -7.10 -9.69 -29.78
CA ARG A 26 -6.97 -9.97 -28.33
C ARG A 26 -5.50 -9.99 -27.87
N GLY A 27 -4.60 -10.49 -28.72
CA GLY A 27 -3.15 -10.42 -28.49
C GLY A 27 -2.53 -9.01 -28.58
N GLU A 28 -3.25 -8.02 -29.11
CA GLU A 28 -2.80 -6.63 -29.30
C GLU A 28 -3.43 -5.65 -28.30
N PHE A 29 -4.66 -5.94 -27.83
CA PHE A 29 -5.43 -5.08 -26.92
C PHE A 29 -5.49 -5.57 -25.47
N VAL A 30 -5.31 -6.87 -25.22
CA VAL A 30 -5.34 -7.46 -23.86
C VAL A 30 -3.94 -7.78 -23.36
N HIS A 31 -3.08 -8.34 -24.23
CA HIS A 31 -1.79 -8.88 -23.84
C HIS A 31 -0.65 -7.89 -24.05
N GLY A 32 0.28 -7.82 -23.09
CA GLY A 32 1.55 -7.13 -23.23
C GLY A 32 1.47 -5.62 -23.04
N ILE A 33 0.67 -5.16 -22.07
CA ILE A 33 0.60 -3.77 -21.60
C ILE A 33 2.01 -3.31 -21.16
N LYS A 34 2.59 -2.33 -21.85
CA LYS A 34 4.01 -1.94 -21.66
C LYS A 34 4.23 -0.44 -21.52
N THR A 35 3.36 0.39 -22.10
CA THR A 35 3.41 1.85 -22.00
C THR A 35 2.20 2.37 -21.21
N PRO A 36 2.27 3.60 -20.64
CA PRO A 36 1.11 4.20 -19.97
C PRO A 36 -0.11 4.31 -20.90
N ALA A 37 0.10 4.55 -22.20
CA ALA A 37 -0.97 4.60 -23.18
C ALA A 37 -1.60 3.22 -23.48
N ASP A 38 -0.90 2.11 -23.21
CA ASP A 38 -1.50 0.76 -23.25
C ASP A 38 -2.33 0.50 -22.01
N TYR A 39 -1.84 0.97 -20.85
CA TYR A 39 -2.52 0.86 -19.58
C TYR A 39 -3.82 1.68 -19.54
N GLU A 40 -3.82 2.89 -20.11
CA GLU A 40 -5.03 3.71 -20.29
C GLU A 40 -6.08 2.95 -21.13
N ARG A 41 -5.73 2.48 -22.33
CA ARG A 41 -6.65 1.70 -23.19
C ARG A 41 -7.15 0.41 -22.53
N ALA A 42 -6.30 -0.25 -21.74
CA ALA A 42 -6.68 -1.44 -20.99
C ALA A 42 -7.65 -1.11 -19.84
N THR A 43 -7.50 0.05 -19.21
CA THR A 43 -8.43 0.55 -18.17
C THR A 43 -9.77 0.95 -18.80
N ASP A 44 -9.77 1.64 -19.95
CA ASP A 44 -10.99 1.96 -20.70
C ASP A 44 -11.79 0.68 -21.07
N LEU A 45 -11.09 -0.39 -21.45
CA LEU A 45 -11.69 -1.69 -21.75
C LEU A 45 -12.17 -2.43 -20.49
N LEU A 46 -11.48 -2.27 -19.36
CA LEU A 46 -11.91 -2.83 -18.06
C LEU A 46 -13.23 -2.21 -17.62
N ASP A 47 -13.39 -0.89 -17.75
CA ASP A 47 -14.64 -0.19 -17.43
C ASP A 47 -15.81 -0.67 -18.33
N GLU A 48 -15.61 -0.81 -19.64
CA GLU A 48 -16.62 -1.34 -20.61
C GLU A 48 -16.98 -2.83 -20.39
N LEU A 49 -16.08 -3.60 -19.74
CA LEU A 49 -16.32 -4.99 -19.34
C LEU A 49 -16.89 -5.11 -17.92
N THR A 50 -16.96 -4.03 -17.14
CA THR A 50 -17.45 -4.01 -15.75
C THR A 50 -18.61 -3.03 -15.51
N ASP A 51 -19.23 -2.54 -16.59
CA ASP A 51 -20.38 -1.61 -16.59
C ASP A 51 -21.64 -2.13 -15.87
N GLY A 52 -21.71 -3.44 -15.59
CA GLY A 52 -22.80 -4.12 -14.90
C GLY A 52 -23.74 -4.94 -15.78
N ARG A 53 -23.46 -5.06 -17.09
CA ARG A 53 -24.21 -5.96 -18.00
C ARG A 53 -23.81 -7.43 -17.82
N GLU A 54 -24.60 -8.34 -18.41
CA GLU A 54 -24.23 -9.75 -18.48
C GLU A 54 -23.15 -9.96 -19.56
N LEU A 55 -22.02 -10.57 -19.17
CA LEU A 55 -20.90 -10.88 -20.06
C LEU A 55 -21.09 -12.25 -20.74
N SER A 56 -20.74 -12.35 -22.02
CA SER A 56 -20.60 -13.64 -22.67
C SER A 56 -19.39 -14.42 -22.14
N LYS A 57 -19.37 -15.75 -22.33
CA LYS A 57 -18.23 -16.62 -21.97
C LYS A 57 -16.90 -16.26 -22.65
N VAL A 58 -16.93 -15.41 -23.69
CA VAL A 58 -15.72 -14.88 -24.34
C VAL A 58 -15.25 -13.60 -23.65
N GLU A 59 -16.17 -12.73 -23.26
CA GLU A 59 -15.87 -11.47 -22.56
C GLU A 59 -15.44 -11.70 -21.11
N GLU A 60 -16.08 -12.63 -20.40
CA GLU A 60 -15.66 -13.12 -19.08
C GLU A 60 -14.21 -13.64 -19.11
N LYS A 61 -13.82 -14.33 -20.20
CA LYS A 61 -12.44 -14.77 -20.41
C LYS A 61 -11.50 -13.59 -20.71
N ILE A 62 -11.93 -12.65 -21.55
CA ILE A 62 -11.16 -11.44 -21.87
C ILE A 62 -10.90 -10.62 -20.61
N LEU A 63 -11.91 -10.43 -19.75
CA LEU A 63 -11.81 -9.71 -18.49
C LEU A 63 -10.73 -10.32 -17.57
N ILE A 64 -10.72 -11.65 -17.41
CA ILE A 64 -9.70 -12.35 -16.61
C ILE A 64 -8.29 -12.18 -17.21
N GLU A 65 -8.13 -12.35 -18.54
CA GLU A 65 -6.84 -12.13 -19.21
C GLU A 65 -6.36 -10.66 -19.09
N LEU A 66 -7.30 -9.70 -19.06
CA LEU A 66 -7.04 -8.26 -18.96
C LEU A 66 -6.65 -7.84 -17.53
N GLU A 67 -7.35 -8.34 -16.51
CA GLU A 67 -7.05 -8.07 -15.10
C GLU A 67 -5.63 -8.53 -14.73
N ASP A 68 -5.22 -9.73 -15.17
CA ASP A 68 -3.88 -10.27 -14.92
C ASP A 68 -2.78 -9.42 -15.58
N GLU A 69 -2.97 -8.96 -16.82
CA GLU A 69 -2.02 -8.11 -17.55
C GLU A 69 -1.96 -6.67 -16.98
N ILE A 70 -3.10 -6.08 -16.60
CA ILE A 70 -3.18 -4.79 -15.90
C ILE A 70 -2.42 -4.87 -14.57
N LEU A 71 -2.64 -5.92 -13.80
CA LEU A 71 -1.98 -6.15 -12.51
C LEU A 71 -0.48 -6.45 -12.66
N ALA A 72 -0.07 -7.14 -13.73
CA ALA A 72 1.33 -7.34 -14.07
C ALA A 72 2.03 -6.02 -14.42
N TYR A 73 1.39 -5.14 -15.18
CA TYR A 73 1.90 -3.80 -15.45
C TYR A 73 2.00 -2.96 -14.16
N GLN A 74 0.94 -2.92 -13.35
CA GLN A 74 0.92 -2.16 -12.09
C GLN A 74 2.04 -2.57 -11.13
N ARG A 75 2.37 -3.87 -11.04
CA ARG A 75 3.46 -4.39 -10.20
C ARG A 75 4.85 -3.89 -10.61
N HIS A 76 5.07 -3.60 -11.89
CA HIS A 76 6.41 -3.40 -12.46
C HIS A 76 6.67 -2.02 -13.08
N ALA A 77 5.63 -1.25 -13.41
CA ALA A 77 5.80 0.07 -14.01
C ALA A 77 6.32 1.11 -12.98
N GLU A 78 7.32 1.90 -13.40
CA GLU A 78 7.99 2.92 -12.58
C GLU A 78 7.02 3.89 -11.87
N GLN A 79 5.90 4.21 -12.51
CA GLN A 79 4.87 5.14 -12.01
C GLN A 79 4.15 4.63 -10.74
N PHE A 80 4.13 3.33 -10.49
CA PHE A 80 3.52 2.72 -9.30
C PHE A 80 4.53 2.31 -8.24
N ARG A 81 5.84 2.36 -8.52
CA ARG A 81 6.90 1.81 -7.64
C ARG A 81 6.85 2.34 -6.20
N GLU A 82 6.59 3.62 -6.00
CA GLU A 82 6.53 4.22 -4.66
C GLU A 82 5.27 3.74 -3.90
N SER A 83 4.12 3.72 -4.56
CA SER A 83 2.87 3.16 -4.03
C SER A 83 3.01 1.67 -3.68
N ASN A 84 3.62 0.88 -4.56
CA ASN A 84 3.86 -0.55 -4.35
C ASN A 84 4.79 -0.77 -3.14
N ALA A 85 5.88 -0.01 -3.03
CA ALA A 85 6.79 -0.10 -1.88
C ALA A 85 6.12 0.31 -0.55
N ALA A 86 5.26 1.33 -0.57
CA ALA A 86 4.48 1.73 0.61
C ALA A 86 3.43 0.67 1.01
N PHE A 87 2.80 0.03 0.02
CA PHE A 87 1.87 -1.08 0.22
C PHE A 87 2.58 -2.30 0.80
N GLU A 88 3.68 -2.77 0.19
CA GLU A 88 4.49 -3.88 0.69
C GLU A 88 5.05 -3.64 2.10
N ALA A 89 5.46 -2.40 2.41
CA ALA A 89 5.89 -2.01 3.75
C ALA A 89 4.77 -2.06 4.80
N THR A 90 3.50 -1.96 4.36
CA THR A 90 2.31 -2.05 5.22
C THR A 90 1.83 -3.50 5.36
N CYS A 91 1.87 -4.28 4.27
CA CYS A 91 1.42 -5.68 4.19
C CYS A 91 2.36 -6.69 4.90
N THR A 92 2.66 -6.42 6.16
CA THR A 92 3.46 -7.31 7.01
C THR A 92 2.58 -8.35 7.71
N PRO A 93 3.10 -9.55 8.02
CA PRO A 93 2.43 -10.53 8.90
C PRO A 93 1.97 -9.98 10.25
N VAL A 94 2.63 -8.94 10.77
CA VAL A 94 2.28 -8.28 12.03
C VAL A 94 1.09 -7.34 11.85
N GLN A 95 0.95 -6.70 10.67
CA GLN A 95 -0.21 -5.89 10.34
C GLN A 95 -1.43 -6.78 10.10
N LEU A 96 -1.28 -7.87 9.33
CA LEU A 96 -2.36 -8.85 9.12
C LEU A 96 -2.99 -9.35 10.44
N ILE A 97 -2.17 -9.61 11.47
CA ILE A 97 -2.70 -10.02 12.78
C ILE A 97 -3.48 -8.87 13.45
N LYS A 98 -3.08 -7.60 13.29
CA LYS A 98 -3.84 -6.44 13.80
C LYS A 98 -5.15 -6.27 13.04
N ASP A 99 -5.14 -6.41 11.72
CA ASP A 99 -6.32 -6.28 10.87
C ASP A 99 -7.36 -7.37 11.20
N LEU A 100 -6.89 -8.61 11.44
CA LEU A 100 -7.71 -9.72 11.94
C LEU A 100 -8.23 -9.48 13.37
N MET A 101 -7.41 -8.90 14.26
CA MET A 101 -7.84 -8.55 15.61
C MET A 101 -8.92 -7.46 15.61
N GLU A 102 -8.79 -6.44 14.76
CA GLU A 102 -9.78 -5.37 14.62
C GLU A 102 -11.08 -5.89 14.00
N THR A 103 -10.99 -6.60 12.87
CA THR A 103 -12.14 -7.16 12.15
C THR A 103 -12.96 -8.16 12.99
N LEU A 104 -12.29 -8.93 13.85
CA LEU A 104 -12.91 -9.97 14.68
C LEU A 104 -13.08 -9.58 16.16
N GLY A 105 -12.74 -8.34 16.54
CA GLY A 105 -12.86 -7.83 17.92
C GLY A 105 -11.98 -8.54 18.95
N LEU A 106 -10.87 -9.16 18.53
CA LEU A 106 -9.99 -9.96 19.38
C LEU A 106 -9.01 -9.09 20.17
N THR A 107 -8.80 -9.38 21.44
CA THR A 107 -7.76 -8.73 22.25
C THR A 107 -6.45 -9.51 22.23
N GLY A 108 -5.37 -8.89 22.72
CA GLY A 108 -4.08 -9.57 22.89
C GLY A 108 -4.06 -10.71 23.91
N SER A 109 -5.18 -11.02 24.57
CA SER A 109 -5.36 -12.24 25.37
C SER A 109 -5.88 -13.42 24.54
N ASP A 110 -6.50 -13.14 23.40
CA ASP A 110 -7.36 -14.07 22.65
C ASP A 110 -6.63 -14.72 21.47
N LEU A 111 -5.28 -14.75 21.51
CA LEU A 111 -4.37 -15.34 20.51
C LEU A 111 -3.39 -16.36 21.15
N PRO A 112 -3.90 -17.47 21.73
CA PRO A 112 -3.06 -18.50 22.38
C PRO A 112 -2.08 -19.20 21.42
N GLU A 113 -2.27 -19.07 20.11
CA GLU A 113 -1.38 -19.57 19.05
C GLU A 113 0.01 -18.89 19.09
N ILE A 114 0.04 -17.65 19.58
CA ILE A 114 1.25 -16.82 19.73
C ILE A 114 1.89 -16.99 21.12
N GLY A 115 1.05 -17.16 22.16
CA GLY A 115 1.44 -17.38 23.54
C GLY A 115 0.57 -16.60 24.53
N ASP A 116 1.17 -16.15 25.63
CA ASP A 116 0.50 -15.26 26.59
C ASP A 116 0.41 -13.82 26.07
N LYS A 117 -0.35 -12.97 26.78
CA LYS A 117 -0.50 -11.54 26.43
C LYS A 117 0.85 -10.80 26.31
N THR A 118 1.88 -11.21 27.04
CA THR A 118 3.25 -10.66 26.93
C THR A 118 3.91 -11.07 25.61
N ALA A 119 3.81 -12.34 25.22
CA ALA A 119 4.29 -12.84 23.93
C ALA A 119 3.54 -12.20 22.76
N VAL A 120 2.22 -12.05 22.85
CA VAL A 120 1.38 -11.38 21.83
C VAL A 120 1.81 -9.93 21.66
N SER A 121 1.93 -9.17 22.76
CA SER A 121 2.36 -7.76 22.70
C SER A 121 3.74 -7.58 22.04
N LYS A 122 4.69 -8.50 22.30
CA LYS A 122 6.03 -8.47 21.67
C LYS A 122 5.99 -8.80 20.18
N VAL A 123 5.09 -9.68 19.73
CA VAL A 123 4.89 -9.96 18.30
C VAL A 123 4.25 -8.77 17.59
N LEU A 124 3.19 -8.19 18.17
CA LEU A 124 2.50 -7.03 17.62
C LEU A 124 3.36 -5.75 17.53
N SER A 125 4.41 -5.68 18.38
CA SER A 125 5.41 -4.60 18.41
C SER A 125 6.65 -4.88 17.52
N GLY A 126 6.80 -6.09 16.98
CA GLY A 126 7.96 -6.51 16.20
C GLY A 126 9.18 -7.01 17.01
N ASP A 127 9.19 -6.82 18.33
CA ASP A 127 10.25 -7.31 19.25
C ASP A 127 10.47 -8.83 19.19
N ARG A 128 9.47 -9.59 18.74
CA ARG A 128 9.52 -11.05 18.59
C ARG A 128 9.02 -11.48 17.21
N PRO A 129 9.83 -12.20 16.40
CA PRO A 129 9.38 -12.73 15.12
C PRO A 129 8.34 -13.85 15.30
N ILE A 130 7.44 -13.97 14.33
CA ILE A 130 6.49 -15.09 14.22
C ILE A 130 7.27 -16.34 13.83
N SER A 131 7.24 -17.38 14.67
CA SER A 131 7.83 -18.69 14.34
C SER A 131 6.92 -19.48 13.40
N HIS A 132 7.45 -20.43 12.62
CA HIS A 132 6.62 -21.30 11.78
C HIS A 132 5.50 -22.00 12.57
N LYS A 133 5.76 -22.48 13.79
CA LYS A 133 4.72 -23.11 14.62
C LYS A 133 3.54 -22.15 14.91
N MET A 134 3.82 -20.87 15.12
CA MET A 134 2.80 -19.84 15.33
C MET A 134 2.07 -19.53 14.02
N ALA A 135 2.81 -19.41 12.91
CA ALA A 135 2.23 -19.16 11.59
C ALA A 135 1.25 -20.26 11.15
N TYR A 136 1.59 -21.54 11.36
CA TYR A 136 0.68 -22.67 11.10
C TYR A 136 -0.56 -22.65 11.99
N ALA A 137 -0.42 -22.39 13.30
CA ALA A 137 -1.56 -22.36 14.21
C ALA A 137 -2.52 -21.17 13.95
N LEU A 138 -1.98 -20.01 13.57
CA LEU A 138 -2.78 -18.86 13.13
C LEU A 138 -3.52 -19.17 11.82
N ALA A 139 -2.83 -19.78 10.85
CA ALA A 139 -3.42 -20.22 9.59
C ALA A 139 -4.57 -21.23 9.78
N GLU A 140 -4.36 -22.23 10.64
CA GLU A 140 -5.39 -23.23 10.99
C GLU A 140 -6.63 -22.57 11.61
N ARG A 141 -6.45 -21.61 12.52
CA ARG A 141 -7.55 -20.89 13.17
C ARG A 141 -8.32 -19.95 12.24
N PHE A 142 -7.62 -19.23 11.36
CA PHE A 142 -8.23 -18.23 10.48
C PHE A 142 -8.60 -18.78 9.09
N SER A 143 -8.40 -20.08 8.84
CA SER A 143 -8.60 -20.73 7.53
C SER A 143 -7.81 -20.05 6.40
N MET A 144 -6.55 -19.70 6.68
CA MET A 144 -5.65 -18.98 5.77
C MET A 144 -4.40 -19.81 5.43
N GLU A 145 -3.68 -19.41 4.38
CA GLU A 145 -2.38 -20.00 4.06
C GLU A 145 -1.29 -19.62 5.09
N PRO A 146 -0.50 -20.58 5.64
CA PRO A 146 0.58 -20.30 6.59
C PRO A 146 1.61 -19.29 6.10
N ARG A 147 1.78 -19.17 4.77
CA ARG A 147 2.66 -18.18 4.13
C ARG A 147 2.29 -16.74 4.47
N ALA A 148 1.02 -16.43 4.71
CA ALA A 148 0.56 -15.08 5.08
C ALA A 148 1.13 -14.59 6.43
N PHE A 149 1.47 -15.52 7.33
CA PHE A 149 2.02 -15.22 8.65
C PHE A 149 3.56 -15.31 8.72
N VAL A 150 4.25 -15.54 7.59
CA VAL A 150 5.72 -15.66 7.52
C VAL A 150 6.33 -14.43 6.85
N SER A 151 7.27 -13.77 7.52
CA SER A 151 8.01 -12.65 6.91
C SER A 151 9.07 -13.15 5.94
N ALA A 152 8.96 -12.71 4.67
CA ALA A 152 9.96 -12.95 3.64
C ALA A 152 11.34 -12.37 4.00
N ALA A 153 11.40 -11.37 4.89
CA ALA A 153 12.62 -10.66 5.27
C ALA A 153 13.40 -11.28 6.45
N SER A 154 13.13 -12.54 6.84
CA SER A 154 13.85 -13.22 7.95
C SER A 154 15.32 -13.61 7.65
N GLY A 155 15.90 -13.08 6.57
CA GLY A 155 17.32 -13.16 6.21
C GLY A 155 18.24 -12.33 7.10
N LYS A 156 18.29 -12.65 8.41
CA LYS A 156 19.30 -12.23 9.40
C LYS A 156 19.73 -10.75 9.30
N ALA A 157 18.87 -9.83 9.73
CA ALA A 157 19.26 -8.44 9.99
C ALA A 157 20.47 -8.40 10.95
N ALA A 158 21.56 -7.75 10.53
CA ALA A 158 22.73 -7.54 11.38
C ALA A 158 22.39 -6.49 12.48
N PRO A 159 22.85 -6.66 13.73
CA PRO A 159 22.60 -5.67 14.77
C PRO A 159 23.19 -4.31 14.42
N LEU A 160 22.36 -3.26 14.48
CA LEU A 160 22.82 -1.88 14.37
C LEU A 160 23.70 -1.54 15.59
N GLU A 161 25.00 -1.35 15.37
CA GLU A 161 25.91 -0.94 16.45
C GLU A 161 25.50 0.42 17.00
N THR A 162 24.96 0.43 18.22
CA THR A 162 24.65 1.66 18.93
C THR A 162 25.95 2.26 19.47
N VAL A 163 26.60 3.12 18.66
CA VAL A 163 27.86 3.80 19.01
C VAL A 163 27.65 4.75 20.20
N ARG A 164 27.77 4.19 21.40
CA ARG A 164 27.47 4.85 22.68
C ARG A 164 28.68 5.67 23.13
N THR A 165 28.83 6.87 22.60
CA THR A 165 29.93 7.80 22.91
C THR A 165 30.00 8.10 24.41
N LYS A 166 31.09 7.65 25.06
CA LYS A 166 31.34 7.89 26.50
C LYS A 166 31.92 9.28 26.72
N ALA A 167 31.20 10.11 27.47
CA ALA A 167 31.73 11.39 27.95
C ALA A 167 33.01 11.20 28.78
N LYS A 168 34.02 12.03 28.55
CA LYS A 168 35.20 12.20 29.42
C LYS A 168 35.36 13.69 29.78
N LYS A 169 35.96 13.92 30.95
CA LYS A 169 35.99 15.22 31.63
C LYS A 169 37.06 16.15 31.06
N THR A 170 36.85 17.45 31.23
CA THR A 170 37.86 18.50 31.09
C THR A 170 39.03 18.30 32.07
N PRO A 171 40.18 18.93 31.77
CA PRO A 171 40.69 19.95 32.68
C PRO A 171 40.75 21.33 32.02
N ALA A 172 40.97 22.38 32.82
CA ALA A 172 41.06 23.76 32.35
C ALA A 172 42.51 24.17 32.05
N HIS A 173 42.69 25.21 31.21
CA HIS A 173 43.47 26.43 31.52
C HIS A 173 43.86 27.19 30.24
N HIS A 174 43.14 28.28 29.92
CA HIS A 174 43.82 29.58 29.79
C HIS A 174 42.88 30.76 30.00
N ARG A 175 43.43 31.86 30.51
CA ARG A 175 42.72 33.11 30.83
C ARG A 175 43.43 34.26 30.12
N VAL A 176 42.80 34.88 29.15
CA VAL A 176 43.21 36.19 28.60
C VAL A 176 41.95 37.03 28.40
N ARG A 177 41.99 38.29 28.82
CA ARG A 177 40.97 39.30 28.51
C ARG A 177 41.39 40.01 27.22
N ASN A 178 40.43 40.49 26.41
CA ASN A 178 40.45 41.93 26.08
C ASN A 178 39.13 42.47 25.49
N ILE A 179 38.68 43.56 26.13
CA ILE A 179 38.14 44.80 25.54
C ILE A 179 36.87 44.69 24.68
N SER A 180 35.80 45.30 25.21
CA SER A 180 34.56 45.62 24.51
C SER A 180 34.73 46.72 23.45
N ARG A 181 33.91 46.70 22.40
CA ARG A 181 33.39 47.92 21.77
C ARG A 181 31.88 47.77 21.53
N ASN A 182 31.11 48.59 22.24
CA ASN A 182 29.69 48.80 21.92
C ASN A 182 29.60 49.95 20.91
N LEU A 183 28.82 49.78 19.84
CA LEU A 183 28.10 50.88 19.19
C LEU A 183 26.69 50.42 18.76
N ARG A 184 25.74 51.30 18.99
CA ARG A 184 24.32 51.37 18.64
C ARG A 184 24.02 52.88 18.46
N PRO A 185 22.89 53.33 17.87
CA PRO A 185 21.87 52.61 17.11
C PRO A 185 21.62 53.27 15.72
N GLU A 186 20.48 53.96 15.53
CA GLU A 186 19.86 54.49 14.30
C GLU A 186 19.45 53.42 13.26
N GLN A 187 18.18 53.05 13.03
CA GLN A 187 16.83 53.56 13.37
C GLN A 187 16.19 54.61 12.42
N SER A 188 15.50 54.10 11.39
CA SER A 188 14.33 54.68 10.72
C SER A 188 13.54 53.51 10.05
N ALA A 189 12.22 53.32 10.10
CA ALA A 189 11.05 54.22 10.14
C ALA A 189 10.86 54.99 8.81
N ASP A 190 9.68 55.11 8.19
CA ASP A 190 8.37 54.41 8.29
C ASP A 190 7.66 54.60 6.90
N THR A 191 6.42 54.24 6.50
CA THR A 191 5.11 53.79 7.05
C THR A 191 4.41 52.98 5.93
N GLY A 192 3.43 52.08 6.08
CA GLY A 192 2.66 51.58 7.24
C GLY A 192 1.85 50.31 6.87
N GLU A 193 1.07 49.72 7.78
CA GLU A 193 -0.36 50.01 8.03
C GLU A 193 -1.35 49.48 6.95
N SER A 194 -2.53 48.94 7.26
CA SER A 194 -3.03 48.33 8.50
C SER A 194 -4.44 47.75 8.28
N LYS A 195 -4.69 46.50 8.74
CA LYS A 195 -5.94 46.19 9.47
C LYS A 195 -5.92 44.83 10.17
N ARG A 196 -5.91 44.86 11.50
CA ARG A 196 -6.51 43.82 12.34
C ARG A 196 -8.01 44.10 12.49
N VAL A 197 -8.81 43.05 12.66
CA VAL A 197 -10.04 43.10 13.47
C VAL A 197 -9.93 41.99 14.51
N ALA A 198 -10.36 42.26 15.74
CA ALA A 198 -10.08 41.41 16.90
C ALA A 198 -11.29 40.61 17.38
N SER A 199 -10.94 39.52 18.07
CA SER A 199 -11.75 38.61 18.86
C SER A 199 -12.98 39.20 19.57
N LYS A 200 -14.05 38.41 19.62
CA LYS A 200 -14.97 38.35 20.77
C LYS A 200 -14.94 36.96 21.39
N SER A 201 -15.43 36.84 22.63
CA SER A 201 -15.12 35.73 23.53
C SER A 201 -16.34 35.35 24.40
N ARG A 202 -16.22 34.19 25.04
CA ARG A 202 -16.90 33.77 26.29
C ARG A 202 -18.29 33.11 26.15
N MET A 203 -18.24 31.78 26.25
CA MET A 203 -19.11 30.85 27.01
C MET A 203 -20.64 31.08 27.08
N HIS A 204 -21.36 29.97 26.98
CA HIS A 204 -22.31 29.64 28.06
C HIS A 204 -22.16 28.17 28.50
N LEU A 205 -22.14 27.96 29.81
CA LEU A 205 -22.36 26.65 30.42
C LEU A 205 -23.85 26.55 30.80
N GLY A 206 -24.47 25.39 30.65
CA GLY A 206 -25.85 25.14 31.03
C GLY A 206 -26.04 23.67 31.38
N LYS A 207 -26.65 23.38 32.54
CA LYS A 207 -26.80 22.02 33.09
C LYS A 207 -28.08 21.94 33.91
N ALA A 208 -28.62 20.72 34.02
CA ALA A 208 -29.75 20.32 34.88
C ALA A 208 -31.15 20.83 34.43
N PRO A 209 -32.26 20.23 34.93
CA PRO A 209 -32.34 19.10 35.87
C PRO A 209 -33.03 17.83 35.33
N THR A 210 -32.96 16.77 36.13
CA THR A 210 -33.74 15.54 36.03
C THR A 210 -35.24 15.78 36.22
N LYS A 211 -36.07 15.01 35.52
CA LYS A 211 -37.21 14.34 36.13
C LYS A 211 -37.51 13.02 35.41
#